data_AF-X0WE39-F1
#
_entry.id   AF-X0WE39-F1
#
_cell.length_a   1.000
_cell.length_b   1.000
_cell.length_c   1.000
_cell.angle_alpha   90.00
_cell.angle_beta   90.00
_cell.angle_gamma   90.00
#
_symmetry.space_group_name_H-M   'P 1'
#
loop_
_entity.id
_entity.type
_entity.pdbx_description
1 polymer ?
#
loop_
_entity_poly.entity_id
_entity_poly.type
_entity_poly.pdbx_seq_one_letter_code
_entity_poly.pdbx_strand_id
1 'polypeptide(L)'
;MQGKLWRRLWHLTGGSFFPILALFIPREILLIILGAMTAIFVTWEIVRFTSPSLNRWMVSHLGVILKTEERFRLTGTTYLLLSSLAVFLLFEKYIAITSLLFLSVGDLMATVVGEKFGKRIVFNKSLEGSLACLVTCLVIGIVM
;
A
#
# COMPACT_ATOMS: atom_id res chain seq x y z
N MET A 1 8.83 16.23 9.43
CA MET A 1 7.56 16.24 8.68
C MET A 1 7.69 15.77 7.23
N GLN A 2 8.85 15.91 6.55
CA GLN A 2 9.05 15.49 5.15
C GLN A 2 9.00 13.96 4.91
N GLY A 3 9.48 13.13 5.84
CA GLY A 3 9.46 11.66 5.70
C GLY A 3 8.04 11.03 5.67
N LYS A 4 7.03 11.70 6.24
CA LYS A 4 5.64 11.20 6.28
C LYS A 4 4.96 11.28 4.90
N LEU A 5 5.25 12.34 4.14
CA LEU A 5 4.71 12.56 2.79
C LEU A 5 5.38 11.66 1.76
N TRP A 6 6.71 11.52 1.82
CA TRP A 6 7.45 10.65 0.90
C TRP A 6 7.02 9.18 1.04
N ARG A 7 6.74 8.74 2.27
CA ARG A 7 6.23 7.39 2.54
C ARG A 7 4.80 7.17 2.09
N ARG A 8 3.93 8.19 2.23
CA ARG A 8 2.57 8.15 1.67
C ARG A 8 2.60 8.09 0.15
N LEU A 9 3.50 8.85 -0.48
CA LEU A 9 3.69 8.83 -1.94
C LEU A 9 4.21 7.48 -2.42
N TRP A 10 5.17 6.86 -1.74
CA TRP A 10 5.66 5.52 -2.11
C TRP A 10 4.60 4.43 -1.98
N HIS A 11 3.75 4.49 -0.94
CA HIS A 11 2.60 3.60 -0.82
C HIS A 11 1.50 3.91 -1.84
N LEU A 12 1.32 5.19 -2.20
CA LEU A 12 0.44 5.65 -3.29
C LEU A 12 0.86 5.08 -4.63
N THR A 13 2.14 5.25 -4.96
CA THR A 13 2.68 4.84 -6.24
C THR A 13 2.71 3.32 -6.29
N GLY A 14 3.10 2.62 -5.21
CA GLY A 14 3.05 1.17 -5.17
C GLY A 14 1.62 0.60 -5.23
N GLY A 15 0.69 1.18 -4.47
CA GLY A 15 -0.67 0.69 -4.31
C GLY A 15 -1.61 1.02 -5.48
N SER A 16 -1.45 2.19 -6.13
CA SER A 16 -2.23 2.57 -7.32
C SER A 16 -1.61 2.08 -8.63
N PHE A 17 -0.31 1.77 -8.69
CA PHE A 17 0.32 1.30 -9.93
C PHE A 17 -0.27 -0.04 -10.38
N PHE A 18 -0.47 -1.00 -9.46
CA PHE A 18 -1.04 -2.31 -9.79
C PHE A 18 -2.49 -2.27 -10.31
N PRO A 19 -3.44 -1.58 -9.67
CA PRO A 19 -4.81 -1.49 -10.20
C PRO A 19 -4.89 -0.73 -11.53
N ILE A 20 -4.08 0.31 -11.74
CA ILE A 20 -4.00 1.01 -13.03
C ILE A 20 -3.44 0.09 -14.12
N LEU A 21 -2.33 -0.62 -13.83
CA LEU A 21 -1.72 -1.56 -14.76
C LEU A 21 -2.66 -2.73 -15.08
N ALA A 22 -3.44 -3.17 -14.09
CA ALA A 22 -4.46 -4.19 -14.27
C ALA A 22 -5.57 -3.78 -15.24
N LEU A 23 -5.90 -2.48 -15.39
CA LEU A 23 -6.89 -2.06 -16.39
C LEU A 23 -6.41 -2.32 -17.83
N PHE A 24 -5.10 -2.17 -18.09
CA PHE A 24 -4.53 -2.28 -19.44
C PHE A 24 -4.04 -3.69 -19.81
N ILE A 25 -3.86 -4.59 -18.84
CA ILE A 25 -3.24 -5.91 -19.05
C ILE A 25 -4.24 -7.05 -18.72
N PRO A 26 -4.21 -8.20 -19.43
CA PRO A 26 -5.00 -9.37 -19.06
C PRO A 26 -4.58 -9.94 -17.69
N ARG A 27 -5.54 -10.55 -16.98
CA ARG A 27 -5.37 -11.04 -15.60
C ARG A 27 -4.18 -12.00 -15.46
N GLU A 28 -3.96 -12.86 -16.44
CA GLU A 28 -2.90 -13.87 -16.43
C GLU A 28 -1.51 -13.23 -16.38
N ILE A 29 -1.24 -12.28 -17.28
CA ILE A 29 0.03 -11.56 -17.32
C ILE A 29 0.23 -10.75 -16.04
N LEU A 30 -0.84 -10.12 -15.53
CA LEU A 30 -0.78 -9.38 -14.27
C LEU A 30 -0.39 -10.30 -13.10
N LEU A 31 -1.00 -11.49 -12.98
CA LEU A 31 -0.69 -12.45 -11.92
C LEU A 31 0.76 -12.94 -12.01
N ILE A 32 1.29 -13.16 -13.22
CA ILE A 32 2.69 -13.56 -13.41
C ILE A 32 3.63 -12.44 -12.96
N ILE A 33 3.39 -11.20 -13.40
CA ILE A 33 4.22 -10.04 -13.00
C ILE A 33 4.15 -9.82 -11.50
N LEU A 34 2.94 -9.80 -10.93
CA LEU A 34 2.71 -9.56 -9.51
C LEU A 34 3.31 -10.69 -8.66
N GLY A 35 3.15 -11.94 -9.10
CA GLY A 35 3.75 -13.11 -8.45
C GLY A 35 5.27 -13.06 -8.46
N ALA A 36 5.89 -12.76 -9.61
CA ALA A 36 7.34 -12.61 -9.74
C ALA A 36 7.87 -11.48 -8.86
N MET A 37 7.23 -10.30 -8.87
CA MET A 37 7.61 -9.18 -8.01
C MET A 37 7.47 -9.53 -6.53
N THR A 38 6.37 -10.18 -6.14
CA THR A 38 6.14 -10.60 -4.75
C THR A 38 7.21 -11.60 -4.32
N ALA A 39 7.56 -12.58 -5.15
CA ALA A 39 8.61 -13.55 -4.86
C ALA A 39 9.97 -12.86 -4.67
N ILE A 40 10.36 -11.96 -5.57
CA ILE A 40 11.61 -11.19 -5.46
C ILE A 40 11.65 -10.40 -4.16
N PHE A 41 10.59 -9.66 -3.82
CA PHE A 41 10.53 -8.86 -2.60
C PHE A 41 10.54 -9.72 -1.33
N VAL A 42 9.81 -10.83 -1.31
CA VAL A 42 9.80 -11.76 -0.17
C VAL A 42 11.17 -12.40 0.00
N THR A 43 11.81 -12.89 -1.07
CA THR A 43 13.16 -13.44 -1.00
C THR A 43 14.16 -12.39 -0.52
N TRP A 44 14.08 -11.17 -1.04
CA TRP A 44 14.92 -10.06 -0.60
C TRP A 44 14.74 -9.75 0.89
N GLU A 45 13.51 -9.80 1.38
CA GLU A 45 13.18 -9.55 2.76
C GLU A 45 13.68 -10.69 3.68
N ILE A 46 13.55 -11.95 3.26
CA ILE A 46 14.14 -13.10 3.96
C ILE A 46 15.66 -12.94 4.07
N VAL A 47 16.35 -12.59 2.97
CA VAL A 47 17.80 -12.34 2.96
C VAL A 47 18.18 -11.20 3.91
N ARG A 48 17.37 -10.14 3.96
CA ARG A 48 17.55 -9.03 4.90
C ARG A 48 17.40 -9.47 6.36
N PHE A 49 16.44 -10.35 6.66
CA PHE A 49 16.24 -10.89 8.00
C PHE A 49 17.39 -11.82 8.44
N THR A 50 17.96 -12.60 7.52
CA THR A 50 19.08 -13.51 7.80
C THR A 50 20.42 -12.78 7.94
N SER A 51 20.60 -11.59 7.34
CA SER A 51 21.86 -10.82 7.39
C SER A 51 21.74 -9.48 8.14
N PRO A 52 22.22 -9.41 9.41
CA PRO A 52 22.27 -8.17 10.18
C PRO A 52 23.12 -7.06 9.54
N SER A 53 24.11 -7.43 8.73
CA SER A 53 25.01 -6.50 8.05
C SER A 53 24.34 -5.79 6.87
N LEU A 54 23.51 -6.50 6.09
CA LEU A 54 22.68 -5.90 5.04
C LEU A 54 21.58 -5.03 5.64
N ASN A 55 20.96 -5.45 6.76
CA ASN A 55 19.97 -4.63 7.46
C ASN A 55 20.57 -3.29 7.94
N ARG A 56 21.81 -3.29 8.44
CA ARG A 56 22.51 -2.06 8.84
C ARG A 56 22.84 -1.14 7.66
N TRP A 57 23.30 -1.69 6.54
CA TRP A 57 23.59 -0.91 5.32
C TRP A 57 22.31 -0.30 4.73
N MET A 58 21.22 -1.06 4.75
CA MET A 58 19.92 -0.62 4.24
C MET A 58 19.28 0.44 5.15
N VAL A 59 19.38 0.30 6.48
CA VAL A 59 18.92 1.34 7.41
C VAL A 59 19.76 2.62 7.29
N SER A 60 21.05 2.54 6.91
CA SER A 60 21.86 3.75 6.70
C SER A 60 21.51 4.47 5.38
N HIS A 61 21.22 3.75 4.29
CA HIS A 61 20.86 4.35 3.00
C HIS A 61 19.36 4.69 2.86
N LEU A 62 18.47 3.93 3.49
CA LEU A 62 17.01 4.08 3.42
C LEU A 62 16.37 4.51 4.76
N GLY A 63 17.16 5.04 5.70
CA GLY A 63 16.68 5.49 7.01
C GLY A 63 15.64 6.62 6.98
N VAL A 64 15.48 7.30 5.83
CA VAL A 64 14.40 8.29 5.60
C VAL A 64 13.05 7.61 5.36
N ILE A 65 13.04 6.35 4.91
CA ILE A 65 11.84 5.60 4.51
C ILE A 65 11.51 4.51 5.53
N LEU A 66 12.51 3.82 6.07
CA LEU A 66 12.34 2.74 7.04
C LEU A 66 12.42 3.26 8.47
N LYS A 67 11.34 3.06 9.23
CA LYS A 67 11.29 3.41 10.65
C LYS A 67 12.17 2.41 11.43
N THR A 68 12.76 2.84 12.54
CA THR A 68 13.56 1.98 13.45
C THR A 68 12.80 0.72 13.91
N GLU A 69 11.46 0.75 13.88
CA GLU A 69 10.52 -0.33 14.20
C GLU A 69 10.34 -1.38 13.07
N GLU A 70 10.73 -1.08 11.82
CA GLU A 70 10.73 -2.03 10.67
C GLU A 70 12.06 -2.82 10.57
N ARG A 71 12.84 -2.86 11.64
CA ARG A 71 14.03 -3.72 11.72
C ARG A 71 13.69 -5.20 11.88
N PHE A 72 12.49 -5.52 12.37
CA PHE A 72 12.05 -6.87 12.70
C PHE A 72 10.67 -7.25 12.12
N ARG A 73 10.08 -6.40 11.27
CA ARG A 73 8.76 -6.66 10.67
C ARG A 73 8.82 -6.50 9.17
N LEU A 74 7.96 -7.26 8.50
CA LEU A 74 7.76 -7.15 7.06
C LEU A 74 7.41 -5.71 6.67
N THR A 75 7.99 -5.25 5.58
CA THR A 75 7.86 -3.88 5.08
C THR A 75 6.44 -3.68 4.56
N GLY A 76 5.88 -2.47 4.71
CA GLY A 76 4.53 -2.18 4.22
C GLY A 76 4.33 -2.50 2.72
N THR A 77 5.38 -2.39 1.91
CA THR A 77 5.37 -2.74 0.48
C THR A 77 5.16 -4.23 0.25
N THR A 78 5.78 -5.09 1.07
CA THR A 78 5.63 -6.54 0.95
C THR A 78 4.22 -6.97 1.34
N TYR A 79 3.65 -6.36 2.39
CA TYR A 79 2.24 -6.58 2.73
C TYR A 79 1.31 -6.14 1.60
N LEU A 80 1.57 -5.01 0.94
CA LEU A 80 0.77 -4.56 -0.21
C LEU A 80 0.87 -5.51 -1.40
N LEU A 81 2.08 -5.98 -1.73
CA LEU A 81 2.29 -6.95 -2.82
C LEU A 81 1.58 -8.28 -2.52
N LEU A 82 1.77 -8.80 -1.31
CA LEU A 82 1.14 -10.05 -0.88
C LEU A 82 -0.39 -9.95 -0.87
N SER A 83 -0.92 -8.84 -0.35
CA SER A 83 -2.36 -8.56 -0.34
C SER A 83 -2.91 -8.41 -1.75
N SER A 84 -2.21 -7.68 -2.63
CA SER A 84 -2.61 -7.53 -4.04
C SER A 84 -2.67 -8.89 -4.74
N LEU A 85 -1.63 -9.72 -4.54
CA LEU A 85 -1.59 -11.06 -5.13
C LEU A 85 -2.75 -11.92 -4.62
N ALA A 86 -3.01 -11.91 -3.31
CA ALA A 86 -4.12 -12.65 -2.72
C ALA A 86 -5.47 -12.20 -3.28
N VAL A 87 -5.71 -10.90 -3.40
CA VAL A 87 -6.99 -10.37 -3.91
C VAL A 87 -7.18 -10.72 -5.40
N PHE A 88 -6.15 -10.60 -6.25
CA PHE A 88 -6.25 -10.98 -7.67
C PHE A 88 -6.39 -12.50 -7.90
N LEU A 89 -5.91 -13.31 -6.96
CA LEU A 89 -6.10 -14.78 -6.99
C LEU A 89 -7.52 -15.17 -6.57
N LEU A 90 -8.03 -14.57 -5.49
CA LEU A 90 -9.31 -14.94 -4.89
C LEU A 90 -10.53 -14.31 -5.56
N PHE A 91 -10.38 -13.13 -6.16
CA PHE A 91 -11.49 -12.37 -6.74
C PHE A 91 -11.32 -12.11 -8.23
N GLU A 92 -12.42 -11.77 -8.89
CA GLU A 92 -12.42 -11.33 -10.28
C GLU A 92 -11.64 -10.01 -10.45
N LYS A 93 -11.11 -9.82 -11.66
CA LYS A 93 -10.22 -8.70 -12.01
C LYS A 93 -10.77 -7.34 -11.54
N TYR A 94 -12.03 -7.04 -11.81
CA TYR A 94 -12.65 -5.76 -11.46
C TYR A 94 -12.85 -5.56 -9.95
N ILE A 95 -13.23 -6.63 -9.24
CA ILE A 95 -13.38 -6.61 -7.77
C ILE A 95 -12.01 -6.37 -7.11
N ALA A 96 -10.96 -7.00 -7.66
CA ALA A 96 -9.60 -6.85 -7.17
C ALA A 96 -9.06 -5.42 -7.38
N ILE A 97 -9.28 -4.86 -8.57
CA ILE A 97 -8.92 -3.47 -8.89
C ILE A 97 -9.63 -2.51 -7.94
N THR A 98 -10.94 -2.67 -7.76
CA THR A 98 -11.77 -1.81 -6.90
C THR A 98 -11.28 -1.86 -5.45
N SER A 99 -10.98 -3.05 -4.94
CA SER A 99 -10.46 -3.25 -3.58
C SER A 99 -9.12 -2.55 -3.35
N LEU A 100 -8.21 -2.61 -4.33
CA LEU A 100 -6.91 -1.93 -4.25
C LEU A 100 -7.03 -0.41 -4.38
N LEU A 101 -8.00 0.07 -5.16
CA LEU A 101 -8.33 1.50 -5.24
C LEU A 101 -8.92 2.03 -3.93
N PHE A 102 -9.78 1.25 -3.26
CA PHE A 102 -10.28 1.60 -1.92
C PHE A 102 -9.14 1.71 -0.92
N LEU A 103 -8.22 0.74 -0.93
CA LEU A 103 -7.07 0.74 -0.04
C LEU A 103 -6.12 1.91 -0.32
N SER A 104 -5.81 2.19 -1.59
CA SER A 104 -4.91 3.28 -1.92
C SER A 104 -5.61 4.62 -1.77
N VAL A 105 -6.60 4.92 -2.62
CA VAL A 105 -7.22 6.25 -2.71
C VAL A 105 -8.04 6.58 -1.47
N GLY A 106 -8.84 5.63 -0.97
CA GLY A 106 -9.69 5.83 0.19
C GLY A 106 -8.89 6.16 1.45
N ASP A 107 -7.85 5.38 1.75
CA ASP A 107 -7.04 5.54 2.96
C ASP A 107 -6.22 6.84 2.95
N LEU A 108 -5.80 7.29 1.76
CA LEU A 108 -5.15 8.59 1.59
C LEU A 108 -6.11 9.74 1.81
N MET A 109 -7.32 9.67 1.25
CA MET A 109 -8.32 10.71 1.46
C MET A 109 -8.71 10.78 2.93
N ALA A 110 -8.82 9.64 3.61
CA ALA A 110 -9.02 9.60 5.04
C ALA A 110 -7.94 10.36 5.80
N THR A 111 -6.69 10.17 5.38
CA THR A 111 -5.56 10.77 6.07
C THR A 111 -5.37 12.25 5.73
N VAL A 112 -5.54 12.65 4.47
CA VAL A 112 -5.43 14.04 4.01
C VAL A 112 -6.54 14.89 4.60
N VAL A 113 -7.80 14.42 4.52
CA VAL A 113 -8.94 15.12 5.10
C VAL A 113 -8.88 15.07 6.62
N GLY A 114 -8.48 13.95 7.20
CA GLY A 114 -8.33 13.82 8.65
C GLY A 114 -7.26 14.73 9.24
N GLU A 115 -6.11 14.90 8.58
CA GLU A 115 -5.07 15.83 9.05
C GLU A 115 -5.45 17.31 8.82
N LYS A 116 -6.18 17.63 7.74
CA LYS A 116 -6.50 19.02 7.37
C LYS A 116 -7.79 19.54 8.02
N PHE A 117 -8.78 18.68 8.20
CA PHE A 117 -10.13 19.04 8.64
C PHE A 117 -10.62 18.24 9.86
N GLY A 118 -9.80 17.32 10.40
CA GLY A 118 -10.16 16.50 11.55
C GLY A 118 -10.35 17.32 12.81
N LYS A 119 -11.59 17.71 13.10
CA LYS A 119 -11.96 18.43 14.32
C LYS A 119 -12.56 17.49 15.35
N ARG A 120 -13.31 16.46 14.92
CA ARG A 120 -13.90 15.46 15.81
C ARG A 120 -13.11 14.17 15.80
N ILE A 121 -12.34 13.96 16.86
CA ILE A 121 -11.54 12.75 17.06
C ILE A 121 -12.35 11.74 17.87
N VAL A 122 -12.52 10.55 17.31
CA VAL A 122 -13.15 9.39 17.94
C VAL A 122 -12.18 8.21 17.81
N PHE A 123 -11.80 7.58 18.92
CA PHE A 123 -10.81 6.48 18.95
C PHE A 123 -9.47 6.82 18.25
N ASN A 124 -8.90 8.00 18.51
CA ASN A 124 -7.66 8.50 17.87
C ASN A 124 -7.73 8.67 16.33
N LYS A 125 -8.93 8.63 15.73
CA LYS A 125 -9.15 8.90 14.31
C LYS A 125 -10.17 10.03 14.12
N SER A 126 -9.99 10.86 13.11
CA SER A 126 -10.96 11.91 12.78
C SER A 126 -12.20 11.29 12.12
N LEU A 127 -13.40 11.67 12.57
CA LEU A 127 -14.64 11.30 11.90
C LEU A 127 -14.68 11.81 10.46
N GLU A 128 -14.14 13.01 10.21
CA GLU A 128 -14.09 13.64 8.90
C GLU A 128 -13.23 12.84 7.93
N GLY A 129 -12.09 12.30 8.39
CA GLY A 129 -11.26 11.38 7.61
C GLY A 129 -12.00 10.08 7.27
N SER A 130 -12.66 9.45 8.25
CA SER A 130 -13.45 8.24 7.98
C SER A 130 -14.57 8.48 6.96
N LEU A 131 -15.23 9.65 7.05
CA LEU A 131 -16.29 10.03 6.11
C LEU A 131 -15.73 10.31 4.71
N ALA A 132 -14.55 10.93 4.61
CA ALA A 132 -13.86 11.11 3.33
C ALA A 132 -13.47 9.78 2.67
N CYS A 133 -12.98 8.81 3.45
CA CYS A 133 -12.71 7.47 2.96
C CYS A 133 -13.99 6.81 2.43
N LEU A 134 -15.08 6.85 3.20
CA LEU A 134 -16.36 6.29 2.80
C LEU A 134 -16.86 6.88 1.48
N VAL A 135 -16.89 8.21 1.35
CA VAL A 135 -17.32 8.90 0.13
C VAL A 135 -16.44 8.52 -1.06
N THR A 136 -15.13 8.46 -0.85
CA THR A 136 -14.16 8.10 -1.91
C THR A 136 -14.38 6.67 -2.39
N CYS A 137 -14.55 5.71 -1.48
CA CYS A 137 -14.84 4.32 -1.84
C CYS A 137 -16.19 4.19 -2.55
N LEU A 138 -17.20 4.95 -2.13
CA LEU A 138 -18.52 4.93 -2.77
C LEU A 138 -18.45 5.45 -4.21
N VAL A 139 -17.71 6.53 -4.46
CA VAL A 139 -17.48 7.05 -5.81
C VAL A 139 -16.73 6.03 -6.68
N ILE A 140 -15.65 5.44 -6.16
CA ILE A 140 -14.87 4.44 -6.91
C ILE A 140 -15.73 3.22 -7.25
N GLY A 141 -16.55 2.75 -6.30
CA GLY A 141 -17.44 1.59 -6.50
C GLY A 141 -18.62 1.86 -7.45
N ILE A 142 -19.00 3.13 -7.67
CA ILE A 142 -19.99 3.49 -8.70
C ILE A 142 -19.35 3.58 -10.10
N VAL A 143 -18.08 3.98 -10.18
CA VAL A 143 -17.37 4.20 -11.45
C VAL A 143 -16.86 2.89 -12.09
N MET A 144 -16.51 1.90 -11.27
CA MET A 144 -16.02 0.58 -11.70
C MET A 144 -17.15 -0.40 -11.97
#